data_AF-D4MQW6-F1
#
_entry.id   AF-D4MQW6-F1
#
_cell.length_a   1.000
_cell.length_b   1.000
_cell.length_c   1.000
_cell.angle_alpha   90.00
_cell.angle_beta   90.00
_cell.angle_gamma   90.00
#
_symmetry.space_group_name_H-M   'P 1'
#
loop_
_entity.id
_entity.type
_entity.pdbx_description
1 polymer ?
#
loop_
_entity_poly.entity_id
_entity_poly.type
_entity_poly.pdbx_seq_one_letter_code
_entity_poly.pdbx_strand_id
1 'polypeptide(L)'
;MEEPNFFGVSIAYDPYMREVVKAEQFTTCGGDGGRSICGGLGIFLGFLPCSPHCKPEVQEDKELNGDYDFYRPIIRVDTDC
;
A
#
# COMPACT_ATOMS: atom_id res chain seq x y z
N MET A 1 -7.16 -8.42 -6.28
CA MET A 1 -8.18 -7.73 -7.09
C MET A 1 -7.44 -6.67 -7.90
N GLU A 2 -6.83 -7.10 -9.00
CA GLU A 2 -6.09 -6.20 -9.89
C GLU A 2 -7.00 -5.50 -10.90
N GLU A 3 -8.10 -6.17 -11.28
CA GLU A 3 -9.11 -5.56 -12.14
C GLU A 3 -9.93 -4.50 -11.39
N PRO A 4 -10.24 -3.36 -12.04
CA PRO A 4 -11.07 -2.32 -11.45
C PRO A 4 -12.50 -2.84 -11.23
N ASN A 5 -13.08 -2.48 -10.09
CA ASN A 5 -14.50 -2.71 -9.81
C ASN A 5 -15.39 -1.78 -10.67
N PHE A 6 -16.72 -1.84 -10.47
CA PHE A 6 -17.69 -1.02 -11.19
C PHE A 6 -17.42 0.50 -11.11
N PHE A 7 -16.73 0.97 -10.08
CA PHE A 7 -16.36 2.37 -9.90
C PHE A 7 -15.01 2.74 -10.53
N GLY A 8 -14.37 1.82 -11.26
CA GLY A 8 -13.04 2.04 -11.84
C GLY A 8 -11.89 1.94 -10.84
N VAL A 9 -12.15 1.44 -9.62
CA VAL A 9 -11.14 1.36 -8.54
C VAL A 9 -10.62 -0.06 -8.42
N SER A 10 -9.30 -0.23 -8.42
CA SER A 10 -8.62 -1.49 -8.12
C SER A 10 -7.84 -1.40 -6.82
N ILE A 11 -7.49 -2.56 -6.25
CA ILE A 11 -6.58 -2.61 -5.11
C ILE A 11 -5.15 -2.54 -5.65
N ALA A 12 -4.43 -1.49 -5.25
CA ALA A 12 -3.08 -1.20 -5.74
C ALA A 12 -2.01 -2.21 -5.29
N TYR A 13 -2.04 -2.59 -4.02
CA TYR A 13 -0.99 -3.40 -3.37
C TYR A 13 -1.57 -4.61 -2.66
N ASP A 14 -0.73 -5.63 -2.49
CA ASP A 14 -1.06 -6.81 -1.71
C ASP A 14 -1.22 -6.42 -0.22
N PRO A 15 -2.26 -6.90 0.50
CA PRO A 15 -2.50 -6.60 1.92
C PRO A 15 -1.38 -7.07 2.86
N TYR A 16 -0.51 -7.99 2.41
CA TYR A 16 0.70 -8.39 3.12
C TYR A 16 1.83 -7.37 3.00
N MET A 17 1.79 -6.47 2.01
CA MET A 17 2.75 -5.40 1.84
C MET A 17 2.35 -4.16 2.65
N ARG A 18 3.30 -3.55 3.36
CA ARG A 18 3.03 -2.36 4.18
C ARG A 18 3.74 -1.12 3.64
N GLU A 19 3.01 -0.03 3.51
CA GLU A 19 3.60 1.27 3.15
C GLU A 19 4.30 1.85 4.38
N VAL A 20 5.63 1.93 4.35
CA VAL A 20 6.40 2.57 5.43
C VAL A 20 6.35 4.07 5.26
N VAL A 21 5.97 4.77 6.33
CA VAL A 21 5.96 6.24 6.35
C VAL A 21 6.98 6.79 7.32
N LYS A 22 7.54 7.94 6.96
CA LYS A 22 8.39 8.69 7.86
C LYS A 22 7.55 9.25 9.01
N ALA A 23 7.80 8.75 10.22
CA ALA A 23 7.21 9.22 11.47
C ALA A 23 8.26 9.16 12.59
N GLU A 24 7.91 9.60 13.81
CA GLU A 24 8.78 9.50 14.98
C GLU A 24 9.05 8.05 15.41
N GLN A 25 8.17 7.12 15.00
CA GLN A 25 8.25 5.69 15.25
C GLN A 25 8.10 4.92 13.93
N PHE A 26 8.34 3.61 13.96
CA PHE A 26 8.08 2.73 12.81
C PHE A 26 6.57 2.63 12.57
N THR A 27 6.08 3.51 11.71
CA THR A 27 4.67 3.65 11.36
C THR A 27 4.44 3.23 9.91
N THR A 28 3.27 2.65 9.65
CA THR A 28 2.83 2.26 8.30
C THR A 28 1.50 2.91 7.97
N CYS A 29 1.26 3.23 6.69
CA CYS A 29 -0.04 3.74 6.20
C CYS A 29 -0.56 2.91 5.03
N GLY A 30 -0.91 1.66 5.29
CA GLY A 30 -1.43 0.78 4.26
C GLY A 30 -0.89 -0.62 4.44
N GLY A 31 -1.75 -1.61 4.22
CA GLY A 31 -1.46 -3.01 4.54
C GLY A 31 -1.34 -3.26 6.04
N ASP A 32 -1.53 -4.50 6.44
CA ASP A 32 -1.40 -4.91 7.85
C ASP A 32 -0.56 -6.18 8.03
N GLY A 33 0.20 -6.55 6.99
CA GLY A 33 0.96 -7.80 6.95
C GLY A 33 0.07 -9.04 6.82
N GLY A 34 -1.15 -8.87 6.28
CA GLY A 34 -2.13 -9.94 6.13
C GLY A 34 -2.79 -10.37 7.45
N ARG A 35 -2.63 -9.59 8.53
CA ARG A 35 -3.21 -9.90 9.84
C ARG A 35 -4.73 -10.02 9.76
N SER A 36 -5.40 -9.19 8.99
CA SER A 36 -6.86 -9.23 8.85
C SER A 36 -7.31 -10.50 8.11
N ILE A 37 -6.57 -10.93 7.09
CA ILE A 37 -6.86 -12.14 6.32
C ILE A 37 -6.59 -13.39 7.17
N CYS A 38 -5.38 -13.53 7.70
CA CYS A 38 -4.97 -14.67 8.52
C CYS A 38 -5.65 -14.71 9.89
N GLY A 39 -6.07 -13.55 10.40
CA GLY A 39 -6.73 -13.39 11.70
C GLY A 39 -8.24 -13.66 11.68
N GLY A 40 -8.79 -14.07 10.53
CA GLY A 40 -10.18 -14.53 10.44
C GLY A 40 -11.22 -13.47 10.08
N LEU A 41 -10.84 -12.24 9.70
CA LEU A 41 -11.79 -11.26 9.15
C LEU A 41 -12.19 -11.58 7.70
N GLY A 42 -11.50 -12.53 7.08
CA GLY A 42 -11.79 -13.01 5.73
C GLY A 42 -11.31 -12.05 4.65
N ILE A 43 -11.39 -12.51 3.39
CA ILE A 43 -10.79 -11.80 2.26
C ILE A 43 -11.46 -10.43 2.00
N PHE A 44 -12.77 -10.31 2.21
CA PHE A 44 -13.50 -9.07 1.93
C PHE A 44 -13.05 -7.91 2.85
N LEU A 45 -12.99 -8.16 4.16
CA LEU A 45 -12.54 -7.16 5.12
C LEU A 45 -11.00 -7.07 5.19
N GLY A 46 -10.31 -8.11 4.72
CA GLY A 46 -8.85 -8.20 4.70
C GLY A 46 -8.14 -7.15 3.85
N PHE A 47 -8.83 -6.55 2.87
CA PHE A 47 -8.30 -5.47 2.04
C PHE A 47 -8.61 -4.06 2.58
N LEU A 48 -9.42 -3.91 3.63
CA LEU A 48 -9.69 -2.60 4.23
C LEU A 48 -8.43 -1.85 4.72
N PRO A 49 -7.37 -2.54 5.20
CA PRO A 49 -6.13 -1.88 5.56
C PRO A 49 -5.34 -1.31 4.37
N CYS A 50 -5.68 -1.64 3.12
CA CYS A 50 -5.00 -1.09 1.95
C CYS A 50 -5.26 0.43 1.83
N SER A 51 -4.20 1.22 1.69
CA SER A 51 -4.33 2.68 1.59
C SER A 51 -4.90 3.11 0.23
N PRO A 52 -5.82 4.10 0.19
CA PRO A 52 -6.44 4.55 -1.04
C PRO A 52 -5.52 5.52 -1.79
N HIS A 53 -4.53 4.98 -2.50
CA HIS A 53 -3.57 5.74 -3.28
C HIS A 53 -3.34 5.15 -4.67
N CYS A 54 -2.96 6.00 -5.63
CA CYS A 54 -2.58 5.54 -6.96
C CYS A 54 -1.24 4.80 -6.90
N LYS A 55 -1.17 3.62 -7.52
CA LYS A 55 0.08 2.89 -7.71
C LYS A 55 0.84 3.49 -8.91
N PRO A 56 2.11 3.90 -8.74
CA PRO A 56 2.92 4.35 -9.87
C PRO A 56 3.18 3.18 -10.83
N GLU A 57 3.22 3.47 -12.13
CA GLU A 57 3.54 2.46 -13.16
C GLU A 57 4.97 1.93 -13.04
N VAL A 58 5.89 2.79 -12.59
CA VAL A 58 7.30 2.47 -12.40
C VAL A 58 7.67 2.74 -10.95
N GLN A 59 8.16 1.71 -10.27
CA GLN A 59 8.71 1.79 -8.92
C GLN A 59 10.11 1.16 -8.97
N GLU A 60 11.10 1.82 -8.38
CA GLU A 60 12.41 1.21 -8.21
C GLU A 60 12.28 0.04 -7.22
N ASP A 61 12.45 -1.18 -7.71
CA ASP A 61 12.45 -2.36 -6.86
C ASP A 61 13.68 -2.32 -5.94
N LYS A 62 13.40 -2.10 -4.66
CA LYS A 62 14.37 -2.26 -3.57
C LYS A 62 13.75 -3.26 -2.61
N GLU A 63 14.40 -4.40 -2.43
CA GLU A 63 14.01 -5.36 -1.40
C GLU A 63 14.04 -4.66 -0.03
N LEU A 64 12.88 -4.54 0.59
CA LEU A 64 12.70 -3.92 1.90
C LEU A 64 11.99 -4.91 2.80
N ASN A 65 12.69 -5.31 3.87
CA ASN A 65 12.18 -6.31 4.81
C ASN A 65 11.67 -7.58 4.10
N GLY A 66 12.42 -8.09 3.11
CA GLY A 66 12.02 -9.27 2.32
C GLY A 66 10.74 -9.06 1.50
N ASP A 67 10.58 -7.88 0.89
CA ASP A 67 9.45 -7.45 0.06
C ASP A 67 8.09 -7.28 0.77
N TYR A 68 8.08 -7.38 2.10
CA TYR A 68 6.88 -7.10 2.90
C TYR A 68 6.64 -5.62 3.12
N ASP A 69 7.63 -4.76 2.87
CA ASP A 69 7.53 -3.32 3.09
C ASP A 69 7.88 -2.56 1.81
N PHE A 70 7.28 -1.39 1.60
CA PHE A 70 7.63 -0.52 0.47
C PHE A 70 7.56 0.96 0.85
N TYR A 71 8.27 1.80 0.10
CA TYR A 71 8.09 3.24 0.13
C TYR A 71 7.30 3.70 -1.08
N ARG A 72 6.32 4.57 -0.86
CA ARG A 72 5.64 5.25 -1.95
C ARG A 72 6.54 6.36 -2.53
N PRO A 73 6.74 6.41 -3.86
CA PRO A 73 7.38 7.55 -4.51
C PRO A 73 6.55 8.82 -4.31
N ILE A 74 7.18 9.89 -3.83
CA ILE A 74 6.55 11.20 -3.67
C ILE A 74 7.23 12.19 -4.62
N ILE A 75 6.50 12.64 -5.63
CA ILE A 75 6.93 13.74 -6.50
C ILE A 75 6.53 15.04 -5.81
N ARG A 76 7.50 15.90 -5.51
CA ARG A 76 7.25 17.25 -5.01
C ARG A 76 7.30 18.20 -6.20
N VAL A 77 6.22 18.94 -6.40
CA VAL A 77 6.14 19.96 -7.45
C VAL A 77 6.44 21.30 -6.81
N ASP A 78 7.49 21.99 -7.27
CA ASP A 78 7.74 23.37 -6.86
C ASP A 78 6.62 24.26 -7.40
N THR A 79 5.96 24.98 -6.50
CA THR A 79 4.91 25.95 -6.84
C THR A 79 5.45 27.36 -7.06
N ASP A 80 6.76 27.55 -6.89
CA ASP A 80 7.41 28.85 -7.05
C ASP A 80 7.60 29.12 -8.55
N CYS A 81 6.66 29.90 -9.11
CA CYS A 81 6.75 30.55 -10.42
C CYS A 81 7.26 31.99 -10.25
#